data_AF-N9P2M7-F1
#
_entry.id   AF-N9P2M7-F1
#
_cell.length_a   1.000
_cell.length_b   1.000
_cell.length_c   1.000
_cell.angle_alpha   90.00
_cell.angle_beta   90.00
_cell.angle_gamma   90.00
#
_symmetry.space_group_name_H-M   'P 1'
#
loop_
_entity.id
_entity.type
_entity.pdbx_description
1 polymer ?
#
loop_
_entity_poly.entity_id
_entity_poly.type
_entity_poly.pdbx_seq_one_letter_code
_entity_poly.pdbx_strand_id
1 'polypeptide(L)'
;MWIGGRSLHFKNQEDYKVWADQQEKGAIGGGIFTPQGPEDYVGAIPAIRAVLYFKEGFSDEIREAIAQCFDDYQVYAKDHLTWLWQDEPPKGEKATSAYKDTKPLTDILKSYSQMKAFNLLYTSGKEKFATGAWEFNVGGVSKWQSEMEIYQSNLTFSMPVEWVEENTKLFIELFINCAQRLKANHGYAGYACIISKIRSEKNEPTEAYLSRKLWAMNVGSPFLESDHLLNDIKTVSWLTAINNEWFNKIREEEALNSELPMSWFIGYDYGTGILIQAGNLALSGSDEVDPLPAPYVLLNRILKPLRAERIQTLHRGNYDTEEIPLLKGYRAEAWMKRFDIPESEVLDYFEKLQAEPKLTAQYAFLDRRIDWNNASNLL
;
A
#
# COMPACT_ATOMS: atom_id res chain seq x y z
N MET A 1 39.88 -16.55 11.91
CA MET A 1 39.21 -16.65 13.21
C MET A 1 37.71 -16.53 12.94
N TRP A 2 37.03 -17.67 12.82
CA TRP A 2 35.59 -17.70 12.54
C TRP A 2 34.86 -17.29 13.82
N ILE A 3 34.35 -16.07 13.86
CA ILE A 3 33.36 -15.68 14.86
C ILE A 3 32.12 -16.50 14.49
N GLY A 4 31.77 -17.50 15.31
CA GLY A 4 30.63 -18.36 15.08
C GLY A 4 29.38 -17.50 14.90
N GLY A 5 28.87 -17.45 13.67
CA GLY A 5 27.62 -16.79 13.36
C GLY A 5 26.51 -17.47 14.15
N ARG A 6 25.83 -16.71 15.00
CA ARG A 6 24.58 -17.15 15.62
C ARG A 6 23.65 -17.63 14.50
N SER A 7 23.10 -18.84 14.61
CA SER A 7 22.07 -19.29 13.69
C SER A 7 20.93 -18.28 13.71
N LEU A 8 20.55 -17.75 12.54
CA LEU A 8 19.38 -16.88 12.41
C LEU A 8 18.09 -17.66 12.75
N HIS A 9 18.06 -18.98 12.57
CA HIS A 9 16.85 -19.79 12.79
C HIS A 9 16.62 -20.16 14.26
N PHE A 10 15.35 -20.13 14.68
CA PHE A 10 14.92 -20.64 15.98
C PHE A 10 15.01 -22.16 16.04
N LYS A 11 15.42 -22.70 17.19
CA LYS A 11 15.61 -24.15 17.37
C LYS A 11 14.31 -24.88 17.72
N ASN A 12 13.36 -24.18 18.33
CA ASN A 12 12.08 -24.73 18.77
C ASN A 12 11.01 -23.63 18.90
N GLN A 13 9.77 -24.03 19.15
CA GLN A 13 8.61 -23.12 19.26
C GLN A 13 8.67 -22.21 20.50
N GLU A 14 9.30 -22.64 21.59
CA GLU A 14 9.43 -21.83 22.81
C GLU A 14 10.38 -20.65 22.59
N ASP A 15 11.52 -20.89 21.94
CA ASP A 15 12.46 -19.84 21.54
C ASP A 15 11.77 -18.77 20.66
N TYR A 16 10.90 -19.22 19.73
CA TYR A 16 10.12 -18.31 18.88
C TYR A 16 9.13 -17.48 19.69
N LYS A 17 8.40 -18.09 20.64
CA LYS A 17 7.45 -17.36 21.50
C LYS A 17 8.15 -16.29 22.33
N VAL A 18 9.26 -16.64 22.97
CA VAL A 18 10.06 -15.70 23.76
C VAL A 18 10.57 -14.55 22.90
N TRP A 19 10.96 -14.82 21.65
CA TRP A 19 11.34 -13.77 20.71
C TRP A 19 10.14 -12.89 20.31
N ALA A 20 9.00 -13.49 20.01
CA ALA A 20 7.79 -12.79 19.57
C ALA A 20 7.25 -11.85 20.66
N ASP A 21 7.30 -12.27 21.92
CA ASP A 21 6.90 -11.47 23.09
C ASP A 21 7.77 -10.20 23.30
N GLN A 22 8.94 -10.14 22.65
CA GLN A 22 9.85 -8.98 22.68
C GLN A 22 9.68 -8.07 21.46
N GLN A 23 8.80 -8.42 20.51
CA GLN A 23 8.54 -7.64 19.32
C GLN A 23 7.31 -6.76 19.46
N GLU A 24 7.10 -5.88 18.47
CA GLU A 24 5.85 -5.15 18.33
C GLU A 24 4.68 -6.11 18.16
N LYS A 25 3.52 -5.72 18.67
CA LYS A 25 2.30 -6.53 18.57
C LYS A 25 1.99 -6.87 17.12
N GLY A 26 1.84 -8.17 16.84
CA GLY A 26 1.55 -8.67 15.49
C GLY A 26 2.79 -8.90 14.61
N ALA A 27 4.01 -8.64 15.09
CA ALA A 27 5.23 -8.98 14.37
C ALA A 27 5.36 -10.51 14.16
N ILE A 28 5.78 -10.90 12.97
CA ILE A 28 5.95 -12.30 12.56
C ILE A 28 7.42 -12.53 12.16
N GLY A 29 7.99 -13.62 12.65
CA GLY A 29 9.37 -14.00 12.35
C GLY A 29 9.59 -14.23 10.86
N GLY A 30 10.71 -13.75 10.34
CA GLY A 30 10.99 -13.84 8.92
C GLY A 30 11.21 -15.27 8.46
N GLY A 31 10.77 -15.59 7.26
CA GLY A 31 10.93 -16.94 6.71
C GLY A 31 10.15 -18.04 7.43
N ILE A 32 9.12 -17.71 8.22
CA ILE A 32 8.33 -18.68 9.00
C ILE A 32 7.76 -19.84 8.18
N PHE A 33 7.44 -19.59 6.90
CA PHE A 33 6.93 -20.58 5.96
C PHE A 33 7.98 -21.13 4.99
N THR A 34 9.26 -20.83 5.22
CA THR A 34 10.36 -21.45 4.46
C THR A 34 10.72 -22.81 5.06
N PRO A 35 11.35 -23.74 4.29
CA PRO A 35 11.74 -25.05 4.81
C PRO A 35 12.68 -24.99 6.02
N GLN A 36 13.45 -23.91 6.17
CA GLN A 36 14.38 -23.71 7.28
C GLN A 36 13.68 -23.19 8.55
N GLY A 37 12.40 -22.80 8.46
CA GLY A 37 11.63 -22.25 9.56
C GLY A 37 11.98 -20.79 9.89
N PRO A 38 11.34 -20.21 10.92
CA PRO A 38 11.46 -18.80 11.26
C PRO A 38 12.87 -18.39 11.67
N GLU A 39 13.25 -17.18 11.27
CA GLU A 39 14.50 -16.50 11.60
C GLU A 39 14.28 -15.37 12.63
N ASP A 40 15.34 -14.99 13.33
CA ASP A 40 15.40 -14.03 14.44
C ASP A 40 15.31 -12.55 14.02
N TYR A 41 14.42 -12.24 13.08
CA TYR A 41 14.10 -10.87 12.66
C TYR A 41 12.61 -10.74 12.30
N VAL A 42 12.09 -9.52 12.36
CA VAL A 42 10.71 -9.24 11.92
C VAL A 42 10.67 -9.26 10.39
N GLY A 43 10.07 -10.31 9.82
CA GLY A 43 9.94 -10.46 8.38
C GLY A 43 8.59 -10.03 7.83
N ALA A 44 7.58 -9.91 8.70
CA ALA A 44 6.23 -9.47 8.36
C ALA A 44 5.57 -8.78 9.56
N ILE A 45 4.77 -7.74 9.31
CA ILE A 45 3.97 -7.06 10.34
C ILE A 45 2.69 -6.44 9.75
N PRO A 46 1.51 -6.60 10.38
CA PRO A 46 0.28 -5.92 9.97
C PRO A 46 0.38 -4.40 10.11
N ALA A 47 -0.12 -3.68 9.11
CA ALA A 47 -0.17 -2.22 9.10
C ALA A 47 -1.31 -1.72 8.21
N ILE A 48 -1.55 -0.42 8.21
CA ILE A 48 -2.29 0.24 7.12
C ILE A 48 -1.27 0.81 6.14
N ARG A 49 -1.35 0.40 4.87
CA ARG A 49 -0.44 0.81 3.79
C ARG A 49 -1.18 1.64 2.76
N ALA A 50 -0.65 2.81 2.45
CA ALA A 50 -1.00 3.60 1.28
C ALA A 50 -0.08 3.26 0.09
N VAL A 51 -0.64 3.34 -1.11
CA VAL A 51 0.07 3.21 -2.39
C VAL A 51 -0.44 4.30 -3.31
N LEU A 52 0.47 5.03 -3.94
CA LEU A 52 0.19 6.04 -4.98
C LEU A 52 1.03 5.74 -6.21
N TYR A 53 0.42 5.81 -7.39
CA TYR A 53 1.09 5.70 -8.67
C TYR A 53 1.06 7.03 -9.41
N PHE A 54 2.21 7.45 -9.93
CA PHE A 54 2.40 8.75 -10.56
C PHE A 54 3.44 8.70 -11.67
N LYS A 55 3.44 9.70 -12.54
CA LYS A 55 4.36 9.78 -13.68
C LYS A 55 5.64 10.55 -13.31
N GLU A 56 6.66 10.41 -14.15
CA GLU A 56 7.83 11.30 -14.15
C GLU A 56 8.64 11.38 -12.84
N GLY A 57 8.80 10.28 -12.10
CA GLY A 57 9.65 10.25 -10.89
C GLY A 57 11.11 10.69 -11.11
N PHE A 58 11.57 10.81 -12.36
CA PHE A 58 12.88 11.38 -12.69
C PHE A 58 12.93 12.91 -12.59
N SER A 59 11.82 13.62 -12.69
CA SER A 59 11.81 15.08 -12.83
C SER A 59 12.14 15.77 -11.50
N ASP A 60 12.77 16.95 -11.58
CA ASP A 60 13.16 17.67 -10.37
C ASP A 60 11.92 18.14 -9.57
N GLU A 61 10.84 18.51 -10.25
CA GLU A 61 9.56 18.88 -9.62
C GLU A 61 8.99 17.71 -8.81
N ILE A 62 8.91 16.52 -9.42
CA ILE A 62 8.35 15.34 -8.74
C ILE A 62 9.29 14.83 -7.64
N ARG A 63 10.61 14.95 -7.79
CA ARG A 63 11.56 14.60 -6.72
C ARG A 63 11.44 15.53 -5.52
N GLU A 64 11.21 16.81 -5.73
CA GLU A 64 10.91 17.76 -4.65
C GLU A 64 9.56 17.40 -3.98
N ALA A 65 8.53 17.08 -4.78
CA ALA A 65 7.24 16.62 -4.25
C ALA A 65 7.37 15.34 -3.41
N ILE A 66 8.16 14.35 -3.85
CA ILE A 66 8.45 13.13 -3.08
C ILE A 66 9.09 13.48 -1.74
N ALA A 67 10.05 14.41 -1.72
CA ALA A 67 10.69 14.83 -0.49
C ALA A 67 9.71 15.51 0.47
N GLN A 68 8.84 16.38 -0.03
CA GLN A 68 7.78 16.98 0.79
C GLN A 68 6.78 15.94 1.35
N CYS A 69 6.47 14.90 0.57
CA CYS A 69 5.67 13.78 1.07
C CYS A 69 6.36 13.06 2.23
N PHE A 70 7.68 12.90 2.15
CA PHE A 70 8.48 12.30 3.21
C PHE A 70 8.57 13.21 4.44
N ASP A 71 8.74 14.52 4.26
CA ASP A 71 8.75 15.49 5.36
C ASP A 71 7.44 15.45 6.16
N ASP A 72 6.29 15.40 5.47
CA ASP A 72 4.97 15.25 6.10
C ASP A 72 4.84 13.91 6.84
N TYR A 73 5.37 12.82 6.27
CA TYR A 73 5.40 11.51 6.93
C TYR A 73 6.31 11.51 8.18
N GLN A 74 7.44 12.21 8.13
CA GLN A 74 8.40 12.33 9.23
C GLN A 74 7.82 13.05 10.45
N VAL A 75 6.79 13.88 10.29
CA VAL A 75 6.06 14.49 11.42
C VAL A 75 5.61 13.41 12.42
N TYR A 76 5.25 12.23 11.93
CA TYR A 76 4.77 11.11 12.74
C TYR A 76 5.82 10.00 12.91
N ALA A 77 6.58 9.70 11.86
CA ALA A 77 7.38 8.49 11.80
C ALA A 77 8.83 8.65 12.27
N LYS A 78 9.37 9.88 12.36
CA LYS A 78 10.83 10.11 12.51
C LYS A 78 11.45 9.38 13.70
N ASP A 79 10.74 9.25 14.81
CA ASP A 79 11.26 8.65 16.05
C ASP A 79 11.21 7.12 16.01
N HIS A 80 10.57 6.55 14.98
CA HIS A 80 10.46 5.11 14.73
C HIS A 80 11.42 4.62 13.65
N LEU A 81 11.87 5.48 12.74
CA LEU A 81 12.71 5.10 11.61
C LEU A 81 14.14 4.76 12.04
N THR A 82 14.64 3.63 11.56
CA THR A 82 15.95 3.06 11.95
C THR A 82 16.91 2.98 10.78
N TRP A 83 16.43 2.68 9.57
CA TRP A 83 17.26 2.43 8.39
C TRP A 83 16.73 3.10 7.14
N LEU A 84 17.67 3.54 6.29
CA LEU A 84 17.46 3.81 4.87
C LEU A 84 18.15 2.72 4.06
N TRP A 85 17.43 2.11 3.12
CA TRP A 85 17.96 1.22 2.10
C TRP A 85 17.79 1.83 0.70
N GLN A 86 18.77 1.60 -0.17
CA GLN A 86 18.83 2.07 -1.55
C GLN A 86 19.27 0.90 -2.44
N ASP A 87 18.52 0.61 -3.51
CA ASP A 87 18.81 -0.52 -4.40
C ASP A 87 20.10 -0.30 -5.20
N GLU A 88 20.11 0.76 -6.01
CA GLU A 88 21.27 1.23 -6.77
C GLU A 88 21.66 2.63 -6.25
N PRO A 89 22.40 2.75 -5.13
CA PRO A 89 22.81 4.05 -4.61
C PRO A 89 23.74 4.77 -5.61
N PRO A 90 23.66 6.11 -5.73
CA PRO A 90 24.60 6.88 -6.54
C PRO A 90 26.02 6.75 -6.02
N LYS A 91 27.00 7.09 -6.87
CA LYS A 91 28.41 6.98 -6.49
C LYS A 91 28.71 7.80 -5.23
N GLY A 92 29.17 7.12 -4.18
CA GLY A 92 29.50 7.73 -2.89
C GLY A 92 28.42 7.59 -1.82
N GLU A 93 27.23 7.12 -2.20
CA GLU A 93 26.16 6.74 -1.26
C GLU A 93 26.28 5.26 -0.87
N LYS A 94 25.69 4.90 0.28
CA LYS A 94 25.63 3.51 0.76
C LYS A 94 24.30 2.88 0.42
N ALA A 95 24.31 1.59 0.09
CA ALA A 95 23.09 0.80 -0.10
C ALA A 95 22.26 0.71 1.19
N THR A 96 22.87 0.86 2.37
CA THR A 96 22.15 0.93 3.63
C THR A 96 22.85 1.85 4.62
N SER A 97 22.08 2.72 5.26
CA SER A 97 22.52 3.70 6.26
C SER A 97 21.56 3.70 7.45
N ALA A 98 22.07 3.94 8.66
CA ALA A 98 21.20 4.21 9.80
C ALA A 98 20.48 5.55 9.55
N TYR A 99 19.18 5.60 9.83
CA TYR A 99 18.32 6.75 9.51
C TYR A 99 18.86 8.07 10.08
N LYS A 100 19.33 8.06 11.34
CA LYS A 100 19.93 9.24 12.01
C LYS A 100 21.17 9.83 11.29
N ASP A 101 21.83 9.03 10.45
CA ASP A 101 23.04 9.41 9.72
C ASP A 101 22.72 9.73 8.25
N THR A 102 21.44 9.76 7.86
CA THR A 102 21.01 10.04 6.49
C THR A 102 20.98 11.54 6.20
N LYS A 103 21.19 11.86 4.92
CA LYS A 103 20.98 13.21 4.39
C LYS A 103 19.47 13.45 4.18
N PRO A 104 19.03 14.71 4.07
CA PRO A 104 17.68 15.02 3.60
C PRO A 104 17.35 14.29 2.29
N LEU A 105 16.10 13.83 2.13
CA LEU A 105 15.70 13.07 0.95
C LEU A 105 15.87 13.87 -0.35
N THR A 106 15.65 15.19 -0.30
CA THR A 106 15.92 16.11 -1.42
C THR A 106 17.37 16.00 -1.92
N ASP A 107 18.34 15.96 -1.02
CA ASP A 107 19.77 15.86 -1.38
C ASP A 107 20.11 14.50 -1.97
N ILE A 108 19.54 13.42 -1.39
CA ILE A 108 19.69 12.07 -1.92
C ILE A 108 19.14 12.00 -3.35
N LEU A 109 17.91 12.47 -3.58
CA LEU A 109 17.27 12.44 -4.89
C LEU A 109 17.99 13.31 -5.93
N LYS A 110 18.55 14.46 -5.53
CA LYS A 110 19.39 15.29 -6.43
C LYS A 110 20.68 14.61 -6.86
N SER A 111 21.18 13.65 -6.08
CA SER A 111 22.39 12.90 -6.44
C SER A 111 22.14 11.79 -7.48
N TYR A 112 20.89 11.40 -7.70
CA TYR A 112 20.51 10.46 -8.75
C TYR A 112 20.48 11.16 -10.12
N SER A 113 21.07 10.53 -11.14
CA SER A 113 20.85 10.94 -12.53
C SER A 113 19.37 10.80 -12.90
N GLN A 114 18.82 11.72 -13.70
CA GLN A 114 17.47 11.59 -14.25
C GLN A 114 17.33 10.38 -15.21
N MET A 115 18.46 9.91 -15.77
CA MET A 115 18.50 8.72 -16.64
C MET A 115 18.57 7.40 -15.87
N LYS A 116 18.53 7.45 -14.53
CA LYS A 116 18.59 6.28 -13.66
C LYS A 116 17.30 6.19 -12.85
N ALA A 117 16.69 5.00 -12.85
CA ALA A 117 15.62 4.69 -11.91
C ALA A 117 16.20 4.64 -10.49
N PHE A 118 15.35 4.84 -9.50
CA PHE A 118 15.74 4.68 -8.10
C PHE A 118 14.65 3.96 -7.31
N ASN A 119 15.07 3.31 -6.24
CA ASN A 119 14.19 2.73 -5.24
C ASN A 119 14.81 2.95 -3.86
N LEU A 120 14.07 3.63 -2.99
CA LEU A 120 14.51 4.02 -1.65
C LEU A 120 13.50 3.53 -0.62
N LEU A 121 13.97 3.02 0.51
CA LEU A 121 13.15 2.48 1.58
C LEU A 121 13.62 3.00 2.93
N TYR A 122 12.78 3.76 3.61
CA TYR A 122 12.90 4.03 5.05
C TYR A 122 12.03 3.03 5.81
N THR A 123 12.57 2.43 6.87
CA THR A 123 11.84 1.45 7.68
C THR A 123 12.15 1.60 9.16
N SER A 124 11.23 1.12 10.00
CA SER A 124 11.36 0.98 11.46
C SER A 124 11.91 -0.39 11.90
N GLY A 125 12.31 -1.26 10.96
CA GLY A 125 12.87 -2.57 11.29
C GLY A 125 14.09 -2.47 12.22
N LYS A 126 14.16 -3.32 13.25
CA LYS A 126 15.28 -3.32 14.21
C LYS A 126 16.60 -3.65 13.52
N GLU A 127 16.63 -4.74 12.77
CA GLU A 127 17.76 -5.13 11.93
C GLU A 127 17.69 -4.43 10.56
N LYS A 128 18.86 -4.21 9.94
CA LYS A 128 19.00 -3.54 8.62
C LYS A 128 18.23 -4.19 7.45
N PHE A 129 17.75 -5.42 7.64
CA PHE A 129 17.00 -6.21 6.67
C PHE A 129 15.61 -6.61 7.19
N ALA A 130 15.24 -6.19 8.41
CA ALA A 130 13.91 -6.43 8.95
C ALA A 130 12.93 -5.38 8.43
N THR A 131 11.64 -5.67 8.56
CA THR A 131 10.56 -4.70 8.36
C THR A 131 10.03 -4.19 9.69
N GLY A 132 9.19 -3.18 9.64
CA GLY A 132 8.44 -2.61 10.75
C GLY A 132 7.19 -1.91 10.22
N ALA A 133 6.25 -1.57 11.11
CA ALA A 133 4.96 -1.02 10.69
C ALA A 133 5.07 0.40 10.11
N TRP A 134 6.11 1.15 10.48
CA TRP A 134 6.47 2.44 9.87
C TRP A 134 7.41 2.20 8.69
N GLU A 135 6.90 2.41 7.48
CA GLU A 135 7.65 2.27 6.24
C GLU A 135 7.35 3.44 5.30
N PHE A 136 8.36 3.95 4.60
CA PHE A 136 8.19 4.85 3.46
C PHE A 136 9.08 4.36 2.33
N ASN A 137 8.47 3.94 1.22
CA ASN A 137 9.17 3.42 0.05
C ASN A 137 8.76 4.21 -1.19
N VAL A 138 9.73 4.55 -2.01
CA VAL A 138 9.49 5.26 -3.27
C VAL A 138 10.34 4.65 -4.37
N GLY A 139 9.68 4.33 -5.49
CA GLY A 139 10.29 3.90 -6.73
C GLY A 139 10.06 4.95 -7.82
N GLY A 140 11.11 5.59 -8.28
CA GLY A 140 11.06 6.56 -9.38
C GLY A 140 11.59 5.98 -10.68
N VAL A 141 10.79 6.09 -11.74
CA VAL A 141 11.23 5.68 -13.09
C VAL A 141 12.24 6.68 -13.65
N SER A 142 13.16 6.20 -14.50
CA SER A 142 14.06 7.07 -15.26
C SER A 142 13.32 7.85 -16.34
N LYS A 143 13.95 8.91 -16.86
CA LYS A 143 13.46 9.65 -18.02
C LYS A 143 13.19 8.75 -19.24
N TRP A 144 14.15 7.87 -19.56
CA TRP A 144 13.99 6.92 -20.66
C TRP A 144 12.80 5.98 -20.47
N GLN A 145 12.62 5.42 -19.26
CA GLN A 145 11.45 4.58 -18.96
C GLN A 145 10.13 5.37 -19.07
N SER A 146 10.12 6.63 -18.64
CA SER A 146 8.95 7.49 -18.76
C SER A 146 8.59 7.75 -20.23
N GLU A 147 9.58 8.00 -21.09
CA GLU A 147 9.40 8.21 -22.54
C GLU A 147 8.93 6.96 -23.28
N MET A 148 9.14 5.76 -22.72
CA MET A 148 8.59 4.52 -23.28
C MET A 148 7.09 4.37 -23.03
N GLU A 149 6.50 5.17 -22.13
CA GLU A 149 5.06 5.12 -21.78
C GLU A 149 4.56 3.74 -21.34
N ILE A 150 5.43 2.92 -20.75
CA ILE A 150 5.09 1.60 -20.18
C ILE A 150 5.47 1.45 -18.70
N TYR A 151 6.12 2.45 -18.11
CA TYR A 151 6.52 2.45 -16.71
C TYR A 151 5.88 3.63 -15.98
N GLN A 152 5.60 3.46 -14.69
CA GLN A 152 5.21 4.56 -13.81
C GLN A 152 5.89 4.45 -12.45
N SER A 153 6.01 5.59 -11.77
CA SER A 153 6.58 5.67 -10.43
C SER A 153 5.54 5.29 -9.39
N ASN A 154 6.01 4.91 -8.20
CA ASN A 154 5.16 4.57 -7.08
C ASN A 154 5.73 5.10 -5.76
N LEU A 155 4.83 5.40 -4.84
CA LEU A 155 5.14 5.78 -3.46
C LEU A 155 4.23 5.00 -2.53
N THR A 156 4.80 4.43 -1.48
CA THR A 156 4.07 3.74 -0.44
C THR A 156 4.50 4.25 0.92
N PHE A 157 3.55 4.39 1.83
CA PHE A 157 3.86 4.57 3.24
C PHE A 157 2.94 3.71 4.10
N SER A 158 3.41 3.32 5.28
CA SER A 158 2.62 2.55 6.22
C SER A 158 2.77 3.04 7.64
N MET A 159 1.75 2.78 8.45
CA MET A 159 1.70 3.08 9.87
C MET A 159 1.02 1.92 10.61
N PRO A 160 1.29 1.74 11.92
CA PRO A 160 0.60 0.75 12.74
C PRO A 160 -0.92 0.89 12.64
N VAL A 161 -1.63 -0.23 12.63
CA VAL A 161 -3.10 -0.26 12.55
C VAL A 161 -3.73 0.61 13.64
N GLU A 162 -3.35 0.37 14.89
CA GLU A 162 -3.88 1.11 16.06
C GLU A 162 -3.63 2.62 15.94
N TRP A 163 -2.45 3.02 15.44
CA TRP A 163 -2.15 4.44 15.22
C TRP A 163 -3.09 5.07 14.20
N VAL A 164 -3.39 4.39 13.09
CA VAL A 164 -4.29 4.90 12.04
C VAL A 164 -5.74 4.94 12.51
N GLU A 165 -6.18 4.00 13.33
CA GLU A 165 -7.53 4.02 13.93
C GLU A 165 -7.71 5.22 14.87
N GLU A 166 -6.67 5.56 15.65
CA GLU A 166 -6.66 6.72 16.54
C GLU A 166 -6.47 8.05 15.79
N ASN A 167 -5.73 8.04 14.67
CA ASN A 167 -5.31 9.22 13.92
C ASN A 167 -5.83 9.23 12.48
N THR A 168 -7.04 8.70 12.27
CA THR A 168 -7.61 8.44 10.94
C THR A 168 -7.54 9.63 9.99
N LYS A 169 -7.93 10.82 10.46
CA LYS A 169 -7.91 12.03 9.63
C LYS A 169 -6.50 12.48 9.26
N LEU A 170 -5.51 12.26 10.12
CA LEU A 170 -4.10 12.58 9.81
C LEU A 170 -3.56 11.66 8.71
N PHE A 171 -3.93 10.36 8.74
CA PHE A 171 -3.56 9.43 7.68
C PHE A 171 -4.23 9.80 6.34
N ILE A 172 -5.53 10.11 6.35
CA ILE A 172 -6.26 10.54 5.15
C ILE A 172 -5.67 11.84 4.57
N GLU A 173 -5.37 12.81 5.43
CA GLU A 173 -4.77 14.08 5.01
C GLU A 173 -3.38 13.89 4.40
N LEU A 174 -2.53 13.05 5.01
CA LEU A 174 -1.24 12.68 4.44
C LEU A 174 -1.41 12.03 3.06
N PHE A 175 -2.37 11.11 2.91
CA PHE A 175 -2.66 10.48 1.62
C PHE A 175 -3.06 11.53 0.56
N ILE A 176 -3.99 12.42 0.88
CA ILE A 176 -4.47 13.47 -0.03
C ILE A 176 -3.33 14.40 -0.44
N ASN A 177 -2.55 14.87 0.54
CA ASN A 177 -1.44 15.80 0.28
C ASN A 177 -0.38 15.15 -0.61
N CYS A 178 -0.04 13.88 -0.37
CA CYS A 178 0.87 13.13 -1.23
C CYS A 178 0.29 12.94 -2.63
N ALA A 179 -0.98 12.55 -2.75
CA ALA A 179 -1.65 12.37 -4.04
C ALA A 179 -1.65 13.67 -4.87
N GLN A 180 -1.94 14.80 -4.23
CA GLN A 180 -1.94 16.12 -4.85
C GLN A 180 -0.55 16.52 -5.34
N ARG A 181 0.48 16.47 -4.47
CA ARG A 181 1.85 16.88 -4.83
C ARG A 181 2.45 16.03 -5.94
N LEU A 182 2.16 14.74 -5.92
CA LEU A 182 2.65 13.78 -6.91
C LEU A 182 1.82 13.78 -8.19
N LYS A 183 0.69 14.52 -8.24
CA LYS A 183 -0.28 14.47 -9.34
C LYS A 183 -0.68 13.02 -9.64
N ALA A 184 -1.01 12.27 -8.59
CA ALA A 184 -1.20 10.82 -8.66
C ALA A 184 -2.31 10.45 -9.65
N ASN A 185 -2.02 9.47 -10.51
CA ASN A 185 -2.99 8.91 -11.45
C ASN A 185 -4.04 8.09 -10.70
N HIS A 186 -3.57 7.29 -9.75
CA HIS A 186 -4.42 6.49 -8.88
C HIS A 186 -3.64 6.03 -7.65
N GLY A 187 -4.37 5.43 -6.71
CA GLY A 187 -3.79 4.84 -5.53
C GLY A 187 -4.85 4.24 -4.64
N TYR A 188 -4.40 3.61 -3.56
CA TYR A 188 -5.30 3.01 -2.60
C TYR A 188 -4.61 2.85 -1.25
N ALA A 189 -5.39 2.81 -0.17
CA ALA A 189 -4.89 2.49 1.16
C ALA A 189 -5.86 1.61 1.95
N GLY A 190 -5.30 0.73 2.77
CA GLY A 190 -6.05 -0.18 3.63
C GLY A 190 -5.11 -1.14 4.38
N TYR A 191 -5.67 -2.20 4.98
CA TYR A 191 -4.88 -3.24 5.64
C TYR A 191 -3.81 -3.80 4.70
N ALA A 192 -2.65 -4.11 5.24
CA ALA A 192 -1.57 -4.79 4.54
C ALA A 192 -0.73 -5.61 5.52
N CYS A 193 0.06 -6.53 4.97
CA CYS A 193 1.18 -7.11 5.68
C CYS A 193 2.46 -6.50 5.10
N ILE A 194 3.15 -5.66 5.87
CA ILE A 194 4.45 -5.14 5.44
C ILE A 194 5.46 -6.26 5.62
N ILE A 195 6.08 -6.67 4.52
CA ILE A 195 7.14 -7.69 4.54
C ILE A 195 8.50 -7.04 4.38
N SER A 196 9.55 -7.72 4.86
CA SER A 196 10.93 -7.30 4.55
C SER A 196 11.16 -7.28 3.05
N LYS A 197 11.23 -6.09 2.44
CA LYS A 197 11.53 -5.93 1.01
C LYS A 197 12.92 -6.43 0.64
N ILE A 198 13.90 -6.26 1.54
CA ILE A 198 15.29 -6.70 1.37
C ILE A 198 15.39 -8.24 1.35
N ARG A 199 14.43 -8.93 1.97
CA ARG A 199 14.32 -10.40 1.99
C ARG A 199 12.94 -10.86 1.53
N SER A 200 12.38 -10.22 0.49
CA SER A 200 10.99 -10.45 0.06
C SER A 200 10.73 -11.92 -0.26
N GLU A 201 11.67 -12.58 -0.95
CA GLU A 201 11.51 -13.99 -1.34
C GLU A 201 11.20 -14.92 -0.16
N LYS A 202 11.78 -14.63 1.03
CA LYS A 202 11.54 -15.42 2.24
C LYS A 202 10.22 -15.08 2.94
N ASN A 203 9.64 -13.92 2.67
CA ASN A 203 8.53 -13.35 3.45
C ASN A 203 7.23 -13.19 2.66
N GLU A 204 7.27 -13.23 1.32
CA GLU A 204 6.08 -13.31 0.48
C GLU A 204 5.17 -14.50 0.80
N PRO A 205 5.68 -15.70 1.18
CA PRO A 205 4.80 -16.78 1.67
C PRO A 205 3.97 -16.38 2.89
N THR A 206 4.52 -15.54 3.77
CA THR A 206 3.79 -15.00 4.93
C THR A 206 2.67 -14.07 4.50
N GLU A 207 2.93 -13.18 3.54
CA GLU A 207 1.91 -12.32 2.94
C GLU A 207 0.81 -13.14 2.24
N ALA A 208 1.19 -14.17 1.47
CA ALA A 208 0.25 -15.09 0.80
C ALA A 208 -0.60 -15.91 1.77
N TYR A 209 -0.03 -16.32 2.91
CA TYR A 209 -0.80 -16.96 3.96
C TYR A 209 -1.83 -15.99 4.54
N LEU A 210 -1.40 -14.79 4.94
CA LEU A 210 -2.29 -13.82 5.56
C LEU A 210 -3.35 -13.29 4.59
N SER A 211 -3.08 -13.19 3.29
CA SER A 211 -4.06 -12.73 2.29
C SER A 211 -5.30 -13.62 2.18
N ARG A 212 -5.20 -14.87 2.65
CA ARG A 212 -6.33 -15.81 2.73
C ARG A 212 -7.11 -15.70 4.04
N LYS A 213 -6.51 -15.04 5.04
CA LYS A 213 -7.12 -14.73 6.34
C LYS A 213 -7.72 -13.34 6.39
N LEU A 214 -7.11 -12.37 5.72
CA LEU A 214 -7.58 -11.00 5.62
C LEU A 214 -7.71 -10.65 4.13
N TRP A 215 -8.87 -10.98 3.57
CA TRP A 215 -9.17 -10.90 2.15
C TRP A 215 -9.09 -9.48 1.62
N ALA A 216 -9.39 -8.46 2.44
CA ALA A 216 -9.34 -7.08 1.99
C ALA A 216 -7.94 -6.45 2.10
N MET A 217 -6.93 -7.17 2.61
CA MET A 217 -5.59 -6.62 2.66
C MET A 217 -5.04 -6.35 1.26
N ASN A 218 -4.22 -5.32 1.14
CA ASN A 218 -3.32 -5.06 0.03
C ASN A 218 -2.15 -6.06 0.05
N VAL A 219 -1.91 -6.73 -1.08
CA VAL A 219 -0.88 -7.76 -1.26
C VAL A 219 0.05 -7.39 -2.39
N GLY A 220 1.36 -7.63 -2.23
CA GLY A 220 2.32 -7.56 -3.31
C GLY A 220 3.17 -6.30 -3.28
N SER A 221 3.92 -6.09 -4.35
CA SER A 221 4.91 -5.03 -4.50
C SER A 221 4.49 -4.03 -5.56
N PRO A 222 4.14 -2.78 -5.18
CA PRO A 222 3.76 -1.74 -6.13
C PRO A 222 4.81 -1.45 -7.22
N PHE A 223 6.09 -1.69 -6.94
CA PHE A 223 7.16 -1.59 -7.93
C PHE A 223 7.09 -2.66 -9.04
N LEU A 224 6.56 -3.84 -8.73
CA LEU A 224 6.40 -4.92 -9.73
C LEU A 224 5.16 -4.76 -10.58
N GLU A 225 4.16 -4.12 -9.98
CA GLU A 225 2.83 -3.96 -10.53
C GLU A 225 2.72 -2.71 -11.39
N SER A 226 3.63 -1.74 -11.22
CA SER A 226 3.55 -0.41 -11.83
C SER A 226 3.28 -0.45 -13.33
N ASP A 227 3.96 -1.34 -14.05
CA ASP A 227 3.95 -1.36 -15.52
C ASP A 227 2.64 -1.92 -16.09
N HIS A 228 1.87 -2.63 -15.25
CA HIS A 228 0.56 -3.17 -15.59
C HIS A 228 -0.60 -2.25 -15.20
N LEU A 229 -0.30 -1.11 -14.57
CA LEU A 229 -1.29 -0.23 -13.95
C LEU A 229 -1.26 1.19 -14.53
N LEU A 230 -0.63 1.42 -15.69
CA LEU A 230 -0.51 2.77 -16.26
C LEU A 230 -1.87 3.38 -16.57
N ASN A 231 -2.78 2.56 -17.09
CA ASN A 231 -4.10 2.97 -17.54
C ASN A 231 -5.23 2.31 -16.73
N ASP A 232 -4.88 1.64 -15.64
CA ASP A 232 -5.77 0.77 -14.90
C ASP A 232 -5.49 0.86 -13.39
N ILE A 233 -6.52 0.62 -12.58
CA ILE A 233 -6.35 0.40 -11.14
C ILE A 233 -6.11 -1.08 -10.84
N LYS A 234 -5.37 -1.35 -9.77
CA LYS A 234 -5.17 -2.72 -9.27
C LYS A 234 -6.41 -3.25 -8.56
N THR A 235 -6.96 -2.43 -7.67
CA THR A 235 -8.01 -2.82 -6.73
C THR A 235 -8.62 -1.58 -6.08
N VAL A 236 -9.71 -1.77 -5.34
CA VAL A 236 -10.28 -0.78 -4.44
C VAL A 236 -9.93 -1.14 -2.99
N SER A 237 -9.97 -0.16 -2.10
CA SER A 237 -9.75 -0.36 -0.66
C SER A 237 -10.47 0.72 0.15
N TRP A 238 -10.13 0.84 1.44
CA TRP A 238 -10.67 1.86 2.35
C TRP A 238 -10.58 3.26 1.74
N LEU A 239 -9.40 3.60 1.25
CA LEU A 239 -9.13 4.80 0.47
C LEU A 239 -8.82 4.35 -0.96
N THR A 240 -9.46 4.95 -1.95
CA THR A 240 -9.22 4.68 -3.38
C THR A 240 -9.16 5.99 -4.14
N ALA A 241 -7.99 6.34 -4.67
CA ALA A 241 -7.78 7.53 -5.48
C ALA A 241 -7.77 7.18 -6.97
N ILE A 242 -8.46 7.99 -7.77
CA ILE A 242 -8.49 7.92 -9.22
C ILE A 242 -8.42 9.33 -9.81
N ASN A 243 -7.75 9.48 -10.94
CA ASN A 243 -7.64 10.75 -11.62
C ASN A 243 -9.01 11.27 -12.13
N ASN A 244 -9.06 12.56 -12.46
CA ASN A 244 -10.29 13.21 -12.90
C ASN A 244 -10.85 12.60 -14.20
N GLU A 245 -9.98 12.15 -15.12
CA GLU A 245 -10.41 11.52 -16.38
C GLU A 245 -11.25 10.26 -16.10
N TRP A 246 -10.74 9.36 -15.25
CA TRP A 246 -11.42 8.12 -14.90
C TRP A 246 -12.65 8.36 -14.03
N PHE A 247 -12.57 9.29 -13.08
CA PHE A 247 -13.71 9.65 -12.25
C PHE A 247 -14.86 10.23 -13.08
N ASN A 248 -14.57 11.11 -14.04
CA ASN A 248 -15.59 11.71 -14.90
C ASN A 248 -16.29 10.64 -15.75
N LYS A 249 -15.54 9.69 -16.31
CA LYS A 249 -16.12 8.56 -17.05
C LYS A 249 -17.10 7.76 -16.20
N ILE A 250 -16.69 7.38 -14.98
CA ILE A 250 -17.55 6.64 -14.06
C ILE A 250 -18.79 7.46 -13.67
N ARG A 251 -18.64 8.75 -13.37
CA ARG A 251 -19.76 9.64 -13.02
C ARG A 251 -20.78 9.79 -14.15
N GLU A 252 -20.33 9.76 -15.40
CA GLU A 252 -21.21 9.86 -16.57
C GLU A 252 -21.99 8.56 -16.84
N GLU A 253 -21.40 7.41 -16.52
CA GLU A 253 -21.99 6.09 -16.74
C GLU A 253 -22.86 5.61 -15.57
N GLU A 254 -22.55 6.05 -14.34
CA GLU A 254 -23.14 5.52 -13.11
C GLU A 254 -23.93 6.56 -12.31
N ALA A 255 -25.03 6.12 -11.67
CA ALA A 255 -25.81 6.94 -10.77
C ALA A 255 -25.16 7.02 -9.36
N LEU A 256 -23.98 7.64 -9.26
CA LEU A 256 -23.11 7.61 -8.06
C LEU A 256 -23.79 7.92 -6.73
N ASN A 257 -24.80 8.79 -6.70
CA ASN A 257 -25.58 9.07 -5.47
C ASN A 257 -26.36 7.86 -4.95
N SER A 258 -26.84 7.00 -5.85
CA SER A 258 -27.53 5.75 -5.53
C SER A 258 -26.53 4.62 -5.28
N GLU A 259 -25.48 4.57 -6.09
CA GLU A 259 -24.49 3.49 -6.05
C GLU A 259 -23.53 3.58 -4.87
N LEU A 260 -23.14 4.81 -4.49
CA LEU A 260 -22.25 5.12 -3.38
C LEU A 260 -22.95 6.09 -2.40
N PRO A 261 -23.89 5.61 -1.57
CA PRO A 261 -24.66 6.48 -0.70
C PRO A 261 -23.75 7.23 0.27
N MET A 262 -23.85 8.56 0.30
CA MET A 262 -22.92 9.41 1.04
C MET A 262 -22.98 9.27 2.59
N SER A 263 -23.85 8.40 3.10
CA SER A 263 -23.83 8.00 4.51
C SER A 263 -22.64 7.08 4.83
N TRP A 264 -22.08 6.36 3.84
CA TRP A 264 -20.93 5.46 4.02
C TRP A 264 -19.74 5.79 3.11
N PHE A 265 -19.98 6.56 2.05
CA PHE A 265 -18.94 6.99 1.11
C PHE A 265 -18.75 8.51 1.15
N ILE A 266 -17.52 8.96 0.95
CA ILE A 266 -17.20 10.38 0.82
C ILE A 266 -16.04 10.56 -0.17
N GLY A 267 -16.15 11.58 -1.02
CA GLY A 267 -15.11 11.95 -1.98
C GLY A 267 -14.38 13.22 -1.53
N TYR A 268 -13.08 13.25 -1.76
CA TYR A 268 -12.21 14.41 -1.56
C TYR A 268 -11.49 14.74 -2.84
N ASP A 269 -11.51 16.00 -3.24
CA ASP A 269 -10.68 16.50 -4.32
C ASP A 269 -9.21 16.61 -3.86
N TYR A 270 -8.30 16.09 -4.68
CA TYR A 270 -6.85 16.26 -4.52
C TYR A 270 -6.21 17.02 -5.69
N GLY A 271 -7.01 17.72 -6.50
CA GLY A 271 -6.60 18.56 -7.63
C GLY A 271 -6.62 17.80 -8.95
N THR A 272 -5.83 16.73 -9.09
CA THR A 272 -5.77 15.94 -10.33
C THR A 272 -6.69 14.72 -10.32
N GLY A 273 -7.49 14.54 -9.28
CA GLY A 273 -8.39 13.41 -9.11
C GLY A 273 -9.18 13.46 -7.82
N ILE A 274 -9.94 12.39 -7.58
CA ILE A 274 -10.78 12.21 -6.40
C ILE A 274 -10.28 11.03 -5.57
N LEU A 275 -10.15 11.26 -4.26
CA LEU A 275 -10.03 10.20 -3.27
C LEU A 275 -11.42 9.81 -2.76
N ILE A 276 -11.80 8.55 -2.92
CA ILE A 276 -13.02 7.97 -2.36
C ILE A 276 -12.66 7.23 -1.07
N GLN A 277 -13.28 7.60 0.05
CA GLN A 277 -13.24 6.88 1.31
C GLN A 277 -14.51 6.03 1.45
N ALA A 278 -14.32 4.74 1.73
CA ALA A 278 -15.36 3.73 1.92
C ALA A 278 -15.43 3.28 3.39
N GLY A 279 -16.30 3.90 4.19
CA GLY A 279 -16.45 3.64 5.62
C GLY A 279 -15.54 4.47 6.53
N ASN A 280 -15.74 4.33 7.85
CA ASN A 280 -15.01 5.08 8.86
C ASN A 280 -13.54 4.64 8.98
N LEU A 281 -13.30 3.34 9.06
CA LEU A 281 -11.99 2.74 9.27
C LEU A 281 -11.69 1.72 8.18
N ALA A 282 -10.41 1.39 8.01
CA ALA A 282 -10.03 0.28 7.16
C ALA A 282 -10.64 -1.03 7.70
N LEU A 283 -11.22 -1.82 6.81
CA LEU A 283 -11.71 -3.16 7.07
C LEU A 283 -10.70 -4.18 6.53
N SER A 284 -10.42 -5.22 7.31
CA SER A 284 -9.41 -6.25 6.98
C SER A 284 -9.95 -7.35 6.06
N GLY A 285 -11.28 -7.53 6.01
CA GLY A 285 -11.89 -8.63 5.29
C GLY A 285 -11.55 -9.99 5.93
N SER A 286 -11.69 -10.11 7.24
CA SER A 286 -11.31 -11.33 7.95
C SER A 286 -12.19 -12.52 7.58
N ASP A 287 -11.60 -13.67 7.25
CA ASP A 287 -12.34 -14.91 6.97
C ASP A 287 -13.11 -15.47 8.18
N GLU A 288 -12.82 -14.97 9.39
CA GLU A 288 -13.50 -15.34 10.63
C GLU A 288 -14.75 -14.50 10.92
N VAL A 289 -14.85 -13.31 10.33
CA VAL A 289 -15.93 -12.34 10.60
C VAL A 289 -16.69 -12.02 9.32
N ASP A 290 -16.00 -11.43 8.37
CA ASP A 290 -16.55 -11.03 7.08
C ASP A 290 -15.43 -10.85 6.06
N PRO A 291 -15.26 -11.78 5.11
CA PRO A 291 -14.22 -11.68 4.09
C PRO A 291 -14.51 -10.61 3.02
N LEU A 292 -15.77 -10.17 2.88
CA LEU A 292 -16.22 -9.30 1.79
C LEU A 292 -16.96 -8.08 2.34
N PRO A 293 -16.24 -7.07 2.86
CA PRO A 293 -16.88 -5.88 3.41
C PRO A 293 -17.75 -5.16 2.38
N ALA A 294 -18.99 -4.84 2.77
CA ALA A 294 -19.95 -4.23 1.85
C ALA A 294 -19.48 -2.93 1.19
N PRO A 295 -18.81 -2.00 1.92
CA PRO A 295 -18.28 -0.79 1.29
C PRO A 295 -17.32 -1.08 0.13
N TYR A 296 -16.52 -2.15 0.23
CA TYR A 296 -15.50 -2.47 -0.78
C TYR A 296 -16.10 -3.23 -1.96
N VAL A 297 -17.06 -4.12 -1.71
CA VAL A 297 -17.75 -4.84 -2.79
C VAL A 297 -18.54 -3.86 -3.66
N LEU A 298 -19.28 -2.93 -3.03
CA LEU A 298 -20.05 -1.92 -3.76
C LEU A 298 -19.13 -0.95 -4.51
N LEU A 299 -18.04 -0.48 -3.90
CA LEU A 299 -17.06 0.36 -4.59
C LEU A 299 -16.37 -0.38 -5.74
N ASN A 300 -16.03 -1.67 -5.55
CA ASN A 300 -15.42 -2.50 -6.58
C ASN A 300 -16.35 -2.66 -7.78
N ARG A 301 -17.66 -2.84 -7.57
CA ARG A 301 -18.63 -2.93 -8.68
C ARG A 301 -18.52 -1.72 -9.61
N ILE A 302 -18.50 -0.52 -9.02
CA ILE A 302 -18.48 0.76 -9.75
C ILE A 302 -17.13 1.01 -10.43
N LEU A 303 -16.02 0.71 -9.77
CA LEU A 303 -14.69 0.95 -10.34
C LEU A 303 -14.14 -0.25 -11.15
N LYS A 304 -14.89 -1.35 -11.25
CA LYS A 304 -14.52 -2.54 -12.01
C LYS A 304 -14.13 -2.24 -13.47
N PRO A 305 -14.80 -1.33 -14.21
CA PRO A 305 -14.39 -1.00 -15.57
C PRO A 305 -12.99 -0.38 -15.69
N LEU A 306 -12.44 0.16 -14.61
CA LEU A 306 -11.09 0.74 -14.56
C LEU A 306 -10.03 -0.28 -14.10
N ARG A 307 -10.44 -1.47 -13.64
CA ARG A 307 -9.53 -2.42 -13.03
C ARG A 307 -8.80 -3.23 -14.09
N ALA A 308 -7.49 -3.38 -13.93
CA ALA A 308 -6.65 -4.17 -14.82
C ALA A 308 -7.20 -5.59 -14.96
N GLU A 309 -7.30 -6.08 -16.19
CA GLU A 309 -7.74 -7.46 -16.44
C GLU A 309 -6.72 -8.47 -15.87
N ARG A 310 -5.42 -8.13 -16.00
CA ARG A 310 -4.29 -8.97 -15.58
C ARG A 310 -3.15 -8.12 -15.01
N ILE A 311 -2.62 -8.55 -13.85
CA ILE A 311 -1.44 -7.95 -13.20
C ILE A 311 -0.18 -8.82 -13.34
N GLN A 312 -0.32 -10.01 -13.95
CA GLN A 312 0.68 -11.08 -14.04
C GLN A 312 1.10 -11.68 -12.69
N THR A 313 1.73 -10.92 -11.80
CA THR A 313 2.27 -11.44 -10.55
C THR A 313 2.26 -10.41 -9.44
N LEU A 314 1.80 -10.80 -8.24
CA LEU A 314 1.92 -9.98 -7.02
C LEU A 314 3.17 -10.37 -6.22
N HIS A 315 3.62 -11.61 -6.39
CA HIS A 315 4.78 -12.20 -5.69
C HIS A 315 5.86 -12.64 -6.68
N ARG A 316 7.14 -12.50 -6.34
CA ARG A 316 8.27 -13.00 -7.15
C ARG A 316 8.89 -14.29 -6.61
N GLY A 317 8.89 -14.42 -5.30
CA GLY A 317 9.67 -15.34 -4.47
C GLY A 317 9.64 -16.79 -4.91
N ASN A 318 10.66 -17.52 -4.45
CA ASN A 318 10.96 -18.87 -4.90
C ASN A 318 10.34 -19.96 -4.00
N TYR A 319 9.66 -19.57 -2.92
CA TYR A 319 9.05 -20.48 -1.95
C TYR A 319 7.53 -20.52 -2.16
N ASP A 320 7.12 -21.20 -3.23
CA ASP A 320 5.71 -21.48 -3.55
C ASP A 320 5.38 -22.93 -3.17
N THR A 321 4.33 -23.14 -2.39
CA THR A 321 3.85 -24.48 -2.00
C THR A 321 2.36 -24.61 -2.29
N GLU A 322 1.85 -25.84 -2.41
CA GLU A 322 0.40 -26.04 -2.59
C GLU A 322 -0.41 -25.48 -1.41
N GLU A 323 0.12 -25.59 -0.19
CA GLU A 323 -0.51 -25.11 1.03
C GLU A 323 -0.41 -23.59 1.20
N ILE A 324 0.65 -22.96 0.69
CA ILE A 324 0.90 -21.51 0.77
C ILE A 324 1.27 -21.03 -0.63
N PRO A 325 0.26 -21.00 -1.52
CA PRO A 325 0.53 -20.67 -2.89
C PRO A 325 0.81 -19.19 -3.04
N LEU A 326 1.93 -18.84 -3.67
CA LEU A 326 2.22 -17.46 -4.02
C LEU A 326 1.20 -16.93 -5.03
N LEU A 327 0.91 -15.64 -4.94
CA LEU A 327 -0.08 -14.98 -5.79
C LEU A 327 0.55 -14.60 -7.13
N LYS A 328 0.62 -15.60 -8.03
CA LYS A 328 1.12 -15.49 -9.40
C LYS A 328 0.07 -15.98 -10.40
N GLY A 329 0.08 -15.43 -11.62
CA GLY A 329 -0.84 -15.80 -12.70
C GLY A 329 -2.31 -15.75 -12.28
N TYR A 330 -3.04 -16.85 -12.47
CA TYR A 330 -4.47 -16.93 -12.14
C TYR A 330 -4.78 -16.64 -10.66
N ARG A 331 -3.85 -16.87 -9.73
CA ARG A 331 -4.04 -16.58 -8.30
C ARG A 331 -3.98 -15.08 -8.02
N ALA A 332 -3.09 -14.37 -8.70
CA ALA A 332 -3.04 -12.91 -8.66
C ALA A 332 -4.33 -12.32 -9.24
N GLU A 333 -4.81 -12.85 -10.36
CA GLU A 333 -6.07 -12.44 -10.97
C GLU A 333 -7.29 -12.73 -10.09
N ALA A 334 -7.33 -13.89 -9.43
CA ALA A 334 -8.38 -14.22 -8.47
C ALA A 334 -8.38 -13.26 -7.29
N TRP A 335 -7.21 -12.89 -6.77
CA TRP A 335 -7.11 -11.86 -5.73
C TRP A 335 -7.62 -10.50 -6.22
N MET A 336 -7.32 -10.08 -7.45
CA MET A 336 -7.85 -8.81 -7.98
C MET A 336 -9.38 -8.82 -8.08
N LYS A 337 -9.97 -9.99 -8.43
CA LYS A 337 -11.41 -10.20 -8.62
C LYS A 337 -12.15 -10.61 -7.34
N ARG A 338 -11.49 -10.63 -6.18
CA ARG A 338 -12.05 -11.15 -4.92
C ARG A 338 -13.34 -10.47 -4.45
N PHE A 339 -13.57 -9.23 -4.86
CA PHE A 339 -14.77 -8.45 -4.55
C PHE A 339 -15.84 -8.49 -5.65
N ASP A 340 -15.65 -9.30 -6.69
CA ASP A 340 -16.65 -9.46 -7.73
C ASP A 340 -17.79 -10.34 -7.21
N ILE A 341 -19.01 -9.81 -7.35
CA ILE A 341 -20.25 -10.51 -7.00
C ILE A 341 -21.17 -10.56 -8.22
N PRO A 342 -22.08 -11.54 -8.31
CA PRO A 342 -23.12 -11.53 -9.33
C PRO A 342 -24.14 -10.41 -9.07
N GLU A 343 -24.77 -9.92 -10.13
CA GLU A 343 -25.76 -8.84 -10.06
C GLU A 343 -26.93 -9.15 -9.12
N SER A 344 -27.29 -10.43 -8.99
CA SER A 344 -28.35 -10.89 -8.09
C SER A 344 -28.06 -10.66 -6.61
N GLU A 345 -26.79 -10.52 -6.21
CA GLU A 345 -26.37 -10.32 -4.82
C GLU A 345 -26.23 -8.84 -4.46
N VAL A 346 -26.35 -7.92 -5.42
CA VAL A 346 -26.14 -6.48 -5.20
C VAL A 346 -27.02 -5.91 -4.08
N LEU A 347 -28.29 -6.32 -4.03
CA LEU A 347 -29.24 -5.85 -3.02
C LEU A 347 -28.85 -6.34 -1.62
N ASP A 348 -28.36 -7.57 -1.49
CA ASP A 348 -27.91 -8.14 -0.22
C ASP A 348 -26.72 -7.34 0.34
N TYR A 349 -25.84 -6.83 -0.54
CA TYR A 349 -24.73 -5.97 -0.12
C TYR A 349 -25.17 -4.56 0.26
N PHE A 350 -26.23 -4.01 -0.34
CA PHE A 350 -26.83 -2.76 0.14
C PHE A 350 -27.52 -2.93 1.49
N GLU A 351 -28.16 -4.09 1.76
CA GLU A 351 -28.69 -4.42 3.08
C GLU A 351 -27.57 -4.56 4.10
N LYS A 352 -26.50 -5.28 3.77
CA LYS A 352 -25.30 -5.39 4.60
C LYS A 352 -24.66 -4.03 4.89
N LEU A 353 -24.62 -3.13 3.91
CA LEU A 353 -24.15 -1.75 4.11
C LEU A 353 -24.97 -1.00 5.16
N GLN A 354 -26.27 -1.27 5.32
CA GLN A 354 -27.08 -0.63 6.36
C GLN A 354 -26.63 -0.99 7.79
N ALA A 355 -25.99 -2.15 7.97
CA ALA A 355 -25.42 -2.57 9.24
C ALA A 355 -24.06 -1.93 9.53
N GLU A 356 -23.40 -1.36 8.52
CA GLU A 356 -22.12 -0.68 8.69
C GLU A 356 -22.31 0.69 9.38
N PRO A 357 -21.37 1.10 10.25
CA PRO A 357 -21.38 2.43 10.84
C PRO A 357 -21.34 3.51 9.76
N LYS A 358 -22.27 4.48 9.85
CA LYS A 358 -22.26 5.66 8.98
C LYS A 358 -21.03 6.53 9.25
N LEU A 359 -20.60 7.26 8.23
CA LEU A 359 -19.51 8.23 8.31
C LEU A 359 -19.79 9.28 9.38
N THR A 360 -18.76 9.59 10.16
CA THR A 360 -18.82 10.65 11.18
C THR A 360 -17.64 11.61 11.06
N ALA A 361 -17.78 12.82 11.62
CA ALA A 361 -16.71 13.83 11.63
C ALA A 361 -15.46 13.42 12.45
N GLN A 362 -15.54 12.33 13.21
CA GLN A 362 -14.40 11.73 13.89
C GLN A 362 -13.42 11.14 12.88
N TYR A 363 -13.94 10.44 11.86
CA TYR A 363 -13.15 9.64 10.91
C TYR A 363 -13.12 10.21 9.48
N ALA A 364 -13.91 11.25 9.20
CA ALA A 364 -14.01 11.83 7.86
C ALA A 364 -14.09 13.36 7.89
N PHE A 365 -13.60 14.00 6.84
CA PHE A 365 -13.72 15.45 6.64
C PHE A 365 -15.04 15.79 5.94
N LEU A 366 -16.15 15.75 6.69
CA LEU A 366 -17.49 15.95 6.13
C LEU A 366 -17.67 17.32 5.45
N ASP A 367 -16.88 18.31 5.86
CA ASP A 367 -16.82 19.68 5.32
C ASP A 367 -16.06 19.78 3.98
N ARG A 368 -15.21 18.79 3.67
CA ARG A 368 -14.43 18.70 2.41
C ARG A 368 -15.07 17.80 1.36
N ARG A 369 -16.29 17.33 1.63
CA ARG A 369 -17.03 16.43 0.74
C ARG A 369 -17.26 17.06 -0.63
N ILE A 370 -16.93 16.34 -1.68
CA ILE A 370 -17.43 16.66 -3.02
C ILE A 370 -18.85 16.12 -3.21
N ASP A 371 -19.66 16.85 -3.97
CA ASP A 371 -20.90 16.31 -4.53
C ASP A 371 -20.55 15.48 -5.76
N TRP A 372 -20.98 14.21 -5.78
CA TRP A 372 -20.75 13.30 -6.90
C TRP A 372 -21.17 13.91 -8.24
N ASN A 373 -22.24 14.73 -8.27
CA ASN A 373 -22.82 15.28 -9.49
C ASN A 373 -22.35 16.71 -9.83
N ASN A 374 -21.76 17.46 -8.89
CA ASN A 374 -21.37 18.86 -9.07
C ASN A 374 -19.85 19.11 -9.05
N ALA A 375 -19.04 18.08 -9.32
CA ALA A 375 -17.59 18.22 -9.50
C ALA A 375 -17.22 18.90 -10.84
N SER A 376 -17.98 19.94 -11.22
CA SER A 376 -17.87 20.73 -12.46
C SER A 376 -17.04 22.01 -12.28
N ASN A 377 -16.53 22.28 -11.07
CA ASN A 377 -15.63 23.40 -10.79
C ASN A 377 -14.14 23.02 -10.81
N LEU A 378 -13.81 21.83 -11.34
CA LEU A 378 -12.44 21.35 -11.50
C LEU A 378 -11.92 21.78 -12.88
N LEU A 379 -11.57 23.07 -13.00
CA LEU A 379 -10.82 23.63 -14.14
C LEU A 379 -9.33 23.68 -13.83
#